data_AF-A0A935L968-F1
#
_entry.id   AF-A0A935L968-F1
#
_cell.length_a   1.000
_cell.length_b   1.000
_cell.length_c   1.000
_cell.angle_alpha   90.00
_cell.angle_beta   90.00
_cell.angle_gamma   90.00
#
_symmetry.space_group_name_H-M   'P 1'
#
loop_
_entity.id
_entity.type
_entity.pdbx_description
1 polymer ?
#
loop_
_entity_poly.entity_id
_entity_poly.type
_entity_poly.pdbx_seq_one_letter_code
_entity_poly.pdbx_strand_id
1 'polypeptide(L)' 'MVDAALLSRVKTPSPAERLELIGAVWETLSPADAPVTAEEKVLLDARLADLDNSPEDQSPWSEVQARLRRQLP' A
#
# COMPACT_ATOMS: atom_id res chain seq x y z
N MET A 1 -12.09 -6.39 -13.23
CA MET A 1 -12.31 -4.94 -13.48
C MET A 1 -13.26 -4.41 -12.41
N VAL A 2 -13.02 -3.22 -11.88
CA VAL A 2 -13.93 -2.61 -10.88
C VAL A 2 -15.18 -2.08 -11.57
N ASP A 3 -16.34 -2.26 -10.96
CA ASP A 3 -17.62 -1.76 -11.45
C ASP A 3 -17.61 -0.22 -11.61
N ALA A 4 -18.13 0.27 -12.75
CA ALA A 4 -18.09 1.69 -13.09
C ALA A 4 -18.97 2.55 -12.18
N ALA A 5 -20.12 2.04 -11.72
CA ALA A 5 -21.00 2.74 -10.79
C ALA A 5 -20.35 2.81 -9.40
N LEU A 6 -19.66 1.75 -8.97
CA LEU A 6 -18.89 1.76 -7.73
C LEU A 6 -17.76 2.81 -7.79
N LEU A 7 -17.02 2.85 -8.90
CA LEU A 7 -15.96 3.85 -9.08
C LEU A 7 -16.50 5.28 -9.07
N SER A 8 -17.68 5.53 -9.64
CA SER A 8 -18.34 6.83 -9.59
C SER A 8 -18.67 7.24 -8.15
N ARG A 9 -19.20 6.31 -7.34
CA ARG A 9 -19.55 6.58 -5.93
C ARG A 9 -18.33 6.86 -5.07
N VAL A 10 -17.22 6.18 -5.31
CA VAL A 10 -15.95 6.41 -4.59
C VAL A 10 -15.32 7.76 -4.96
N LYS A 11 -15.68 8.37 -6.10
CA LYS A 11 -15.15 9.68 -6.53
C LYS A 11 -15.94 10.88 -5.99
N THR A 12 -17.15 10.68 -5.47
CA THR A 12 -18.00 11.76 -4.96
C THR A 12 -17.53 12.36 -3.63
N PRO A 13 -17.07 11.57 -2.64
CA PRO A 13 -16.60 12.10 -1.36
C PRO A 13 -15.28 12.89 -1.49
N SER A 14 -14.97 13.66 -0.45
CA SER A 14 -13.70 14.36 -0.31
C SER A 14 -12.50 13.39 -0.29
N PRO A 15 -11.27 13.86 -0.59
CA PRO A 15 -10.09 12.99 -0.51
C PRO A 15 -9.90 12.32 0.86
N ALA A 16 -10.26 13.00 1.95
CA ALA A 16 -10.18 12.44 3.30
C ALA A 16 -11.17 11.29 3.49
N GLU A 17 -12.45 11.49 3.14
CA GLU A 17 -13.47 10.44 3.21
C GLU A 17 -13.15 9.25 2.29
N ARG A 18 -12.50 9.50 1.15
CA ARG A 18 -12.03 8.44 0.26
C ARG A 18 -10.93 7.60 0.89
N LEU A 19 -9.98 8.22 1.61
CA LEU A 19 -8.94 7.50 2.33
C LEU A 19 -9.53 6.70 3.50
N GLU A 20 -10.47 7.28 4.23
CA GLU A 20 -11.21 6.59 5.30
C GLU A 20 -11.96 5.37 4.74
N LEU A 21 -12.66 5.52 3.62
CA LEU A 21 -13.35 4.42 2.95
C LEU A 21 -12.38 3.31 2.50
N ILE A 22 -11.21 3.67 1.96
CA ILE A 22 -10.19 2.68 1.58
C ILE A 22 -9.76 1.88 2.81
N GLY A 23 -9.47 2.55 3.93
CA GLY A 23 -9.13 1.89 5.19
C GLY A 23 -10.25 0.98 5.68
N ALA A 24 -11.49 1.47 5.72
CA ALA A 24 -12.64 0.69 6.16
C ALA A 24 -12.87 -0.56 5.30
N VAL A 25 -12.75 -0.45 3.97
CA VAL A 25 -12.85 -1.60 3.05
C VAL A 25 -11.67 -2.55 3.25
N TRP A 26 -10.46 -2.05 3.48
CA TRP A 26 -9.28 -2.87 3.73
C TRP A 26 -9.46 -3.78 4.94
N GLU A 27 -10.03 -3.27 6.03
CA GLU A 27 -10.34 -4.05 7.25
C GLU A 27 -11.42 -5.13 7.05
N THR A 28 -12.17 -5.09 5.94
CA THR A 28 -13.14 -6.16 5.63
C THR A 28 -12.51 -7.37 4.96
N LEU A 29 -11.25 -7.27 4.51
CA LEU A 29 -10.54 -8.33 3.82
C LEU A 29 -9.80 -9.23 4.82
N SER A 30 -9.82 -10.52 4.56
CA SER A 30 -8.99 -11.51 5.23
C SER A 30 -7.81 -11.92 4.34
N PRO A 31 -6.73 -12.49 4.91
CA PRO A 31 -5.64 -13.05 4.10
C PRO A 31 -6.10 -14.11 3.09
N ALA A 32 -7.24 -14.78 3.34
CA ALA A 32 -7.79 -15.77 2.43
C ALA A 32 -8.44 -15.16 1.18
N ASP A 33 -8.82 -13.88 1.23
CA ASP A 33 -9.41 -13.16 0.09
C ASP A 33 -8.34 -12.71 -0.93
N ALA A 34 -7.07 -12.64 -0.48
CA ALA A 34 -5.91 -12.30 -1.30
C ALA A 34 -4.72 -13.21 -0.95
N PRO A 35 -4.78 -14.51 -1.30
CA PRO A 35 -3.71 -15.45 -0.97
C PRO A 35 -2.45 -15.10 -1.77
N VAL A 36 -1.30 -15.10 -1.08
CA VAL A 36 0.01 -14.99 -1.71
C VAL A 36 0.51 -16.36 -2.15
N THR A 37 1.23 -16.40 -3.26
CA THR A 37 1.93 -17.60 -3.71
C THR A 37 3.08 -17.96 -2.78
N ALA A 38 3.59 -19.20 -2.88
CA ALA A 38 4.74 -19.62 -2.09
C ALA A 38 5.99 -18.78 -2.43
N GLU A 39 6.17 -18.46 -3.70
CA GLU A 39 7.29 -17.65 -4.20
C GLU A 39 7.22 -16.20 -3.68
N GLU A 40 6.03 -15.60 -3.69
CA GLU A 40 5.81 -14.27 -3.12
C GLU A 40 6.04 -14.27 -1.60
N LYS A 41 5.60 -15.33 -0.90
CA LYS A 41 5.86 -15.46 0.53
C LYS A 41 7.36 -15.52 0.84
N VAL A 42 8.13 -16.30 0.08
CA VAL A 42 9.59 -16.37 0.25
C VAL A 42 10.23 -15.01 0.03
N LEU A 43 9.77 -14.25 -0.99
CA LEU A 43 10.26 -12.90 -1.24
C LEU A 43 9.95 -11.96 -0.07
N LEU A 44 8.73 -12.00 0.48
CA LEU A 44 8.33 -11.18 1.62
C LEU A 44 9.14 -11.53 2.88
N ASP A 45 9.29 -12.82 3.18
CA ASP A 45 10.06 -13.29 4.33
C ASP A 45 11.54 -12.84 4.22
N ALA A 46 12.12 -12.88 3.02
CA ALA A 46 13.49 -12.37 2.79
C ALA A 46 13.61 -10.86 3.01
N ARG A 47 12.60 -10.06 2.60
CA ARG A 47 12.61 -8.60 2.81
C ARG A 47 12.41 -8.20 4.26
N LEU A 48 11.64 -8.97 5.02
CA LEU A 48 11.51 -8.77 6.46
C LEU A 48 12.83 -9.10 7.17
N ALA A 49 13.50 -10.20 6.80
CA ALA A 49 14.80 -10.54 7.36
C ALA A 49 15.88 -9.50 7.03
N ASP A 50 15.86 -8.93 5.82
CA ASP A 50 16.75 -7.83 5.43
C ASP A 50 16.55 -6.59 6.30
N LEU A 51 15.29 -6.20 6.53
CA LEU A 51 14.94 -5.10 7.43
C LEU A 51 15.41 -5.35 8.87
N ASP A 52 15.22 -6.56 9.40
CA ASP A 52 15.63 -6.90 10.75
C ASP A 52 17.16 -6.86 10.93
N ASN A 53 17.92 -7.22 9.89
CA ASN A 53 19.38 -7.23 9.90
C ASN A 53 20.02 -5.87 9.61
N SER A 54 19.32 -4.99 8.87
CA SER A 54 19.84 -3.69 8.42
C SER A 54 18.76 -2.59 8.51
N PRO A 55 18.28 -2.26 9.71
CA PRO A 55 17.22 -1.27 9.90
C PRO A 55 17.61 0.15 9.43
N GLU A 56 18.89 0.48 9.41
CA GLU A 56 19.42 1.76 8.95
C GLU A 56 19.35 1.98 7.43
N ASP A 57 19.13 0.91 6.64
CA ASP A 57 18.98 1.00 5.19
C ASP A 57 17.60 1.56 4.77
N GLN A 58 16.69 1.70 5.74
CA GLN A 58 15.38 2.32 5.56
C GLN A 58 15.50 3.85 5.45
N SER A 59 14.74 4.45 4.54
CA SER A 59 14.56 5.91 4.49
C SER A 59 13.21 6.29 5.10
N PRO A 60 13.14 7.30 5.98
CA PRO A 60 11.88 7.90 6.38
C PRO A 60 11.07 8.34 5.16
N TRP A 61 9.74 8.15 5.20
CA TRP A 61 8.89 8.52 4.06
C TRP A 61 9.01 9.99 3.66
N SER A 62 9.21 10.90 4.62
CA SER A 62 9.45 12.32 4.36
C SER A 62 10.67 12.56 3.46
N GLU A 63 11.76 11.80 3.66
CA GLU A 63 12.98 11.88 2.86
C GLU A 63 12.78 11.29 1.46
N VAL A 64 12.10 10.13 1.38
CA VAL A 64 11.72 9.52 0.10
C VAL A 64 10.87 10.48 -0.72
N GLN A 65 9.84 11.07 -0.10
CA GLN A 65 8.95 12.05 -0.73
C GLN A 65 9.72 13.29 -1.21
N ALA A 66 10.66 13.81 -0.41
CA ALA A 66 11.51 14.92 -0.79
C ALA A 66 12.44 14.57 -1.97
N ARG A 67 12.97 13.35 -2.02
CA ARG A 67 13.76 12.83 -3.15
C ARG A 67 12.93 12.73 -4.43
N LEU A 68 11.71 12.18 -4.34
CA LEU A 68 10.80 12.06 -5.48
C LEU A 68 10.39 13.44 -6.03
N ARG A 69 10.05 14.40 -5.16
CA ARG A 69 9.71 15.76 -5.59
C ARG A 69 10.83 16.48 -6.34
N ARG A 70 12.08 16.23 -5.97
CA ARG A 70 13.26 16.77 -6.67
C ARG A 70 13.47 16.17 -8.07
N GLN A 71 12.86 15.00 -8.34
CA GLN A 71 12.99 14.28 -9.61
C GLN A 71 11.80 14.52 -10.56
N LEU A 72 10.75 15.19 -10.08
CA LEU A 72 9.62 15.57 -10.93
C LEU A 72 9.99 16.82 -11.75
N PRO A 73 9.69 16.86 -13.06
CA PRO A 73 9.97 17.98 -13.94
C PRO A 73 9.13 19.23 -13.62
#